data_AF-A0A7C6XZ60-F1
#
_entry.id   AF-A0A7C6XZ60-F1
#
_cell.length_a   1.000
_cell.length_b   1.000
_cell.length_c   1.000
_cell.angle_alpha   90.00
_cell.angle_beta   90.00
_cell.angle_gamma   90.00
#
_symmetry.space_group_name_H-M   'P 1'
#
loop_
_entity.id
_entity.type
_entity.pdbx_description
1 polymer ?
#
loop_
_entity_poly.entity_id
_entity_poly.type
_entity_poly.pdbx_seq_one_letter_code
_entity_poly.pdbx_strand_id
1 'polypeptide(L)'
;MVLNDLSKGILANQKQALFDNGILSDFVFPYNDGEHAQLNIFYKRWVRYRDSNGIKNKASPYELRHTFVSVAKALPEGVLKSIVGHSQGMDTYGVYSHEVNGELSAIAE
;
A
#
# COMPACT_ATOMS: atom_id res chain seq x y z
N MET A 1 3.90 -9.31 10.97
CA MET A 1 3.89 -7.99 10.27
C MET A 1 3.37 -6.96 11.26
N VAL A 2 4.19 -6.00 11.69
CA VAL A 2 3.73 -4.96 12.62
C VAL A 2 3.12 -3.83 11.80
N LEU A 3 1.79 -3.73 11.82
CA LEU A 3 1.07 -2.58 11.26
C LEU A 3 1.24 -1.38 12.19
N ASN A 4 1.40 -0.18 11.62
CA ASN A 4 1.33 1.05 12.41
C ASN A 4 -0.11 1.31 12.90
N ASP A 5 -0.26 2.19 13.87
CA ASP A 5 -1.56 2.41 14.53
C ASP A 5 -2.60 3.02 13.58
N LEU A 6 -2.17 3.82 12.60
CA LEU A 6 -3.05 4.32 11.54
C LEU A 6 -3.65 3.16 10.73
N SER A 7 -2.83 2.23 10.26
CA SER A 7 -3.27 1.06 9.50
C SER A 7 -4.18 0.16 10.34
N LYS A 8 -3.88 -0.05 11.63
CA LYS A 8 -4.78 -0.79 12.54
C LYS A 8 -6.14 -0.10 12.65
N GLY A 9 -6.16 1.23 12.82
CA GLY A 9 -7.37 2.03 12.88
C GLY A 9 -8.21 1.93 11.60
N ILE A 10 -7.57 1.99 10.43
CA ILE A 10 -8.25 1.80 9.13
C ILE A 10 -8.91 0.43 9.05
N LEU A 11 -8.24 -0.65 9.48
CA LEU A 11 -8.81 -1.99 9.48
C LEU A 11 -9.98 -2.14 10.46
N ALA A 12 -9.89 -1.49 11.62
CA ALA A 12 -10.99 -1.47 12.59
C ALA A 12 -12.21 -0.74 12.02
N ASN A 13 -12.01 0.44 11.42
CA ASN A 13 -13.07 1.22 10.79
C ASN A 13 -13.71 0.46 9.61
N GLN A 14 -12.91 -0.25 8.82
CA GLN A 14 -13.42 -1.09 7.73
C GLN A 14 -14.33 -2.20 8.25
N LYS A 15 -13.92 -2.90 9.33
CA LYS A 15 -14.76 -3.94 9.94
C LYS A 15 -16.06 -3.37 10.50
N GLN A 16 -16.00 -2.20 11.15
CA GLN A 16 -17.19 -1.53 11.65
C GLN A 16 -18.12 -1.14 10.50
N ALA A 17 -17.59 -0.60 9.41
CA ALA A 17 -18.39 -0.25 8.23
C ALA A 17 -19.08 -1.48 7.62
N LEU A 18 -18.43 -2.65 7.58
CA LEU A 18 -19.08 -3.89 7.12
C LEU A 18 -20.25 -4.27 8.02
N PHE A 19 -20.07 -4.21 9.34
CA PHE A 19 -21.11 -4.47 10.31
C PHE A 19 -22.30 -3.49 10.15
N ASP A 20 -22.02 -2.19 10.06
CA ASP A 20 -23.04 -1.15 9.94
C ASP A 20 -23.85 -1.28 8.63
N ASN A 21 -23.22 -1.79 7.55
CA ASN A 21 -23.87 -2.05 6.27
C ASN A 21 -24.52 -3.44 6.17
N GLY A 22 -24.49 -4.24 7.24
CA GLY A 22 -25.07 -5.59 7.26
C GLY A 22 -24.35 -6.59 6.35
N ILE A 23 -23.08 -6.34 6.01
CA ILE A 23 -22.28 -7.20 5.15
C ILE A 23 -21.56 -8.25 6.01
N LEU A 24 -22.00 -9.49 5.90
CA LEU A 24 -21.32 -10.64 6.50
C LEU A 24 -20.24 -11.14 5.52
N SER A 25 -18.97 -11.17 5.96
CA SER A 25 -17.86 -11.61 5.12
C SER A 25 -16.67 -12.07 5.96
N ASP A 26 -15.95 -13.07 5.46
CA ASP A 26 -14.64 -13.49 5.97
C ASP A 26 -13.50 -12.58 5.48
N PHE A 27 -13.77 -11.71 4.50
CA PHE A 27 -12.79 -10.81 3.90
C PHE A 27 -12.85 -9.42 4.53
N VAL A 28 -11.69 -8.77 4.65
CA VAL A 28 -11.62 -7.39 5.18
C VAL A 28 -12.15 -6.37 4.17
N PHE A 29 -11.92 -6.60 2.88
CA PHE A 29 -12.39 -5.73 1.79
C PHE A 29 -13.24 -6.54 0.81
N PRO A 30 -14.46 -6.93 1.18
CA PRO A 30 -15.35 -7.68 0.32
C PRO A 30 -16.07 -6.78 -0.69
N TYR A 31 -16.79 -7.43 -1.59
CA TYR A 31 -17.84 -6.80 -2.37
C TYR A 31 -19.15 -6.71 -1.56
N ASN A 32 -20.18 -6.09 -2.14
CA ASN A 32 -21.44 -5.83 -1.43
C ASN A 32 -22.22 -7.11 -1.09
N ASP A 33 -21.91 -8.22 -1.75
CA ASP A 33 -22.46 -9.55 -1.49
C ASP A 33 -21.68 -10.34 -0.42
N GLY A 34 -20.61 -9.76 0.13
CA GLY A 34 -19.75 -10.41 1.12
C GLY A 34 -18.62 -11.25 0.51
N GLU A 35 -18.55 -11.39 -0.81
CA GLU A 35 -17.49 -12.15 -1.47
C GLU A 35 -16.20 -11.35 -1.64
N HIS A 36 -15.11 -12.07 -1.94
CA HIS A 36 -13.79 -11.46 -2.13
C HIS A 36 -13.78 -10.44 -3.28
N ALA A 37 -13.09 -9.31 -3.07
CA ALA A 37 -12.90 -8.33 -4.12
C ALA A 37 -11.99 -8.87 -5.24
N GLN A 38 -12.42 -8.68 -6.49
CA GLN A 38 -11.62 -8.99 -7.67
C GLN A 38 -10.57 -7.90 -7.93
N LEU A 39 -9.41 -8.29 -8.49
CA LEU A 39 -8.29 -7.38 -8.77
C LEU A 39 -8.67 -6.22 -9.69
N ASN A 40 -9.48 -6.48 -10.72
CA ASN A 40 -9.97 -5.45 -11.64
C ASN A 40 -10.83 -4.38 -10.93
N ILE A 41 -11.63 -4.77 -9.94
CA ILE A 41 -12.46 -3.87 -9.14
C ILE A 41 -11.58 -3.03 -8.21
N PHE A 42 -10.61 -3.66 -7.54
CA PHE A 42 -9.61 -2.94 -6.76
C PHE A 42 -8.92 -1.87 -7.61
N TYR A 43 -8.44 -2.24 -8.79
CA TYR A 43 -7.78 -1.30 -9.70
C TYR A 43 -8.70 -0.15 -10.15
N LYS A 44 -9.96 -0.43 -10.50
CA LYS A 44 -10.94 0.61 -10.86
C LYS A 44 -11.21 1.58 -9.70
N ARG A 45 -11.36 1.06 -8.47
CA ARG A 45 -11.56 1.89 -7.26
C ARG A 45 -10.34 2.76 -6.99
N TRP A 46 -9.14 2.20 -7.13
CA TRP A 46 -7.89 2.94 -7.01
C TRP A 46 -7.77 4.07 -8.06
N VAL A 47 -8.06 3.79 -9.34
CA VAL A 47 -8.07 4.81 -10.40
C VAL A 47 -9.03 5.95 -10.06
N ARG A 48 -10.24 5.64 -9.61
CA ARG A 48 -11.21 6.65 -9.18
C ARG A 48 -10.69 7.51 -8.03
N TYR A 49 -10.11 6.88 -7.00
CA TYR A 49 -9.50 7.58 -5.88
C TYR A 49 -8.38 8.51 -6.35
N ARG A 50 -7.44 7.99 -7.14
CA ARG A 50 -6.32 8.72 -7.73
C ARG A 50 -6.80 9.98 -8.47
N ASP A 51 -7.75 9.80 -9.38
CA ASP A 51 -8.25 10.87 -10.24
C ASP A 51 -8.98 11.94 -9.42
N SER A 52 -9.80 11.53 -8.43
CA SER A 52 -10.51 12.47 -7.54
C SER A 52 -9.59 13.29 -6.64
N ASN A 53 -8.38 12.79 -6.34
CA ASN A 53 -7.39 13.48 -5.51
C ASN A 53 -6.33 14.23 -6.34
N GLY A 54 -6.50 14.33 -7.67
CA GLY A 54 -5.56 15.04 -8.54
C GLY A 54 -4.15 14.43 -8.56
N ILE A 55 -4.01 13.16 -8.19
CA ILE A 55 -2.72 12.45 -8.23
C ILE A 55 -2.37 12.23 -9.70
N LYS A 56 -1.41 13.02 -10.20
CA LYS A 56 -1.02 13.05 -11.62
C LYS A 56 -0.42 11.72 -12.09
N ASN A 57 -0.61 11.45 -13.39
CA ASN A 57 -0.22 10.29 -14.23
C ASN A 57 0.53 9.11 -13.59
N LYS A 58 0.04 7.91 -13.91
CA LYS A 58 0.67 6.59 -13.64
C LYS A 58 1.08 6.43 -12.17
N ALA A 59 0.11 6.54 -11.26
CA ALA A 59 0.23 5.93 -9.95
C ALA A 59 -0.59 4.64 -10.01
N SER A 60 0.01 3.54 -10.44
CA SER A 60 -0.57 2.19 -10.35
C SER A 60 -0.28 1.59 -8.97
N PRO A 61 -0.96 0.50 -8.57
CA PRO A 61 -0.61 -0.22 -7.34
C PRO A 61 0.86 -0.70 -7.32
N TYR A 62 1.44 -0.95 -8.50
CA TYR A 62 2.85 -1.26 -8.63
C TYR A 62 3.72 -0.05 -8.27
N GLU A 63 3.43 1.13 -8.84
CA GLU A 63 4.13 2.37 -8.52
C GLU A 63 3.95 2.80 -7.06
N LEU A 64 2.80 2.51 -6.43
CA LEU A 64 2.61 2.71 -4.98
C LEU A 64 3.56 1.84 -4.16
N ARG A 65 3.77 0.58 -4.56
CA ARG A 65 4.75 -0.29 -3.90
C ARG A 65 6.16 0.28 -4.07
N HIS A 66 6.47 0.84 -5.24
CA HIS A 66 7.73 1.57 -5.44
C HIS A 66 7.89 2.72 -4.45
N THR A 67 6.91 3.62 -4.39
CA THR A 67 6.94 4.74 -3.44
C THR A 67 7.11 4.26 -1.99
N PHE A 68 6.42 3.20 -1.59
CA PHE A 68 6.57 2.62 -0.26
C PHE A 68 8.00 2.15 0.01
N VAL A 69 8.60 1.41 -0.92
CA VAL A 69 9.98 0.91 -0.80
C VAL A 69 10.99 2.07 -0.75
N SER A 70 10.82 3.09 -1.61
CA SER A 70 11.71 4.26 -1.64
C SER A 70 11.65 5.06 -0.32
N VAL A 71 10.45 5.25 0.26
CA VAL A 71 10.30 5.93 1.56
C VAL A 71 10.85 5.07 2.72
N ALA A 72 10.68 3.75 2.65
CA ALA A 72 11.11 2.82 3.69
C ALA A 72 12.57 2.39 3.57
N LYS A 73 13.37 2.96 2.64
CA LYS A 73 14.76 2.57 2.40
C LYS A 73 15.71 2.79 3.58
N ALA A 74 15.30 3.62 4.57
CA ALA A 74 16.03 3.79 5.82
C ALA A 74 15.98 2.52 6.72
N LEU A 75 15.07 1.58 6.42
CA LEU A 75 15.00 0.29 7.13
C LEU A 75 16.10 -0.66 6.65
N PRO A 76 16.61 -1.55 7.53
CA PRO A 76 17.53 -2.61 7.12
C PRO A 76 16.91 -3.48 6.01
N GLU A 77 17.71 -3.83 5.00
CA GLU A 77 17.26 -4.57 3.81
C GLU A 77 16.50 -5.86 4.14
N GLY A 78 16.98 -6.63 5.11
CA GLY A 78 16.32 -7.88 5.54
C GLY A 78 14.92 -7.64 6.11
N VAL A 79 14.71 -6.51 6.80
CA VAL A 79 13.39 -6.11 7.33
C VAL A 79 12.49 -5.67 6.17
N LEU A 80 13.02 -4.87 5.25
CA LEU A 80 12.27 -4.38 4.10
C LEU A 80 11.82 -5.53 3.18
N LYS A 81 12.72 -6.47 2.85
CA LYS A 81 12.40 -7.70 2.10
C LYS A 81 11.31 -8.53 2.76
N SER A 82 11.37 -8.67 4.09
CA SER A 82 10.36 -9.40 4.87
C SER A 82 8.98 -8.71 4.82
N ILE A 83 8.94 -7.38 4.73
CA ILE A 83 7.69 -6.62 4.64
C ILE A 83 7.07 -6.72 3.24
N VAL A 84 7.88 -6.62 2.18
CA VAL A 84 7.38 -6.67 0.79
C VAL A 84 7.21 -8.10 0.25
N GLY A 85 7.68 -9.11 0.98
CA GLY A 85 7.56 -10.52 0.61
C GLY A 85 8.54 -10.96 -0.48
N HIS A 86 9.70 -10.31 -0.57
CA HIS A 86 10.75 -10.70 -1.52
C HIS A 86 11.61 -11.84 -0.98
N SER A 87 12.00 -12.76 -1.86
CA SER A 87 12.98 -13.80 -1.53
C SER A 87 14.38 -13.19 -1.30
N GLN A 88 15.24 -13.89 -0.57
CA GLN A 88 16.59 -13.42 -0.20
C GLN A 88 17.41 -12.93 -1.42
N GLY A 89 17.28 -13.62 -2.56
CA GLY A 89 18.01 -13.31 -3.80
C GLY A 89 17.35 -12.28 -4.73
N MET A 90 16.17 -11.74 -4.39
CA MET A 90 15.53 -10.72 -5.22
C MET A 90 16.12 -9.34 -4.89
N ASP A 91 16.68 -8.67 -5.91
CA ASP A 91 17.24 -7.34 -5.77
C ASP A 91 16.14 -6.30 -5.51
N THR A 92 16.00 -5.93 -4.24
CA THR A 92 14.95 -5.01 -3.77
C THR A 92 15.37 -3.56 -3.91
N TYR A 93 16.66 -3.26 -4.11
CA TYR A 93 17.14 -1.89 -4.29
C TYR A 93 17.38 -1.57 -5.77
N GLY A 94 17.92 -2.49 -6.56
CA GLY A 94 18.13 -2.28 -8.00
C GLY A 94 16.83 -2.10 -8.80
N VAL A 95 15.69 -2.57 -8.27
CA VAL A 95 14.37 -2.37 -8.89
C VAL A 95 13.66 -1.12 -8.37
N TYR A 96 13.95 -0.64 -7.15
CA TYR A 96 13.08 0.32 -6.42
C TYR A 96 13.78 1.60 -5.89
N SER A 97 15.10 1.73 -6.04
CA SER A 97 15.88 2.89 -5.56
C SER A 97 15.86 4.08 -6.53
N HIS A 98 14.67 4.62 -6.83
CA HIS A 98 14.61 5.97 -7.39
C HIS A 98 14.75 7.01 -6.27
N GLU A 99 15.55 8.05 -6.50
CA GLU A 99 15.71 9.17 -5.57
C GLU A 99 14.37 9.81 -5.25
N VAL A 100 14.06 9.96 -3.95
CA VAL A 100 12.91 10.73 -3.52
C VAL A 100 13.31 12.20 -3.55
N ASN A 101 12.57 12.99 -4.32
CA ASN A 101 12.86 14.41 -4.52
C ASN A 101 12.91 15.13 -3.16
N GLY A 102 14.08 15.66 -2.78
CA GLY A 102 14.31 16.34 -1.51
C GLY A 102 15.17 15.62 -0.47
N GLU A 103 15.60 14.37 -0.70
CA GLU A 103 16.48 13.66 0.26
C GLU A 103 17.88 14.26 0.38
N LEU A 104 18.42 14.85 -0.70
CA LEU A 104 19.72 15.55 -0.66
C LEU A 104 19.73 16.75 0.29
N SER A 105 18.57 17.34 0.56
CA SER A 105 18.43 18.49 1.47
C SER A 105 18.58 18.10 2.95
N ALA A 106 18.22 16.87 3.33
CA ALA A 106 18.22 16.41 4.72
C ALA A 106 19.59 15.87 5.20
N ILE A 107 20.55 15.69 4.28
CA ILE A 107 21.91 15.20 4.56
C ILE A 107 22.92 16.34 4.67
N ALA A 108 22.51 17.58 4.41
CA ALA A 108 23.35 18.78 4.39
C ALA A 108 23.20 19.67 5.63
N GLU A 109 22.51 19.19 6.68
CA GLU A 109 22.36 19.84 7.99
C GLU A 109 22.88 18.93 9.10
#